data_AF-A0A7S4CM63-F1
#
_entry.id   AF-A0A7S4CM63-F1
#
_cell.length_a   1.000
_cell.length_b   1.000
_cell.length_c   1.000
_cell.angle_alpha   90.00
_cell.angle_beta   90.00
_cell.angle_gamma   90.00
#
_symmetry.space_group_name_H-M   'P 1'
#
loop_
_entity.id
_entity.type
_entity.pdbx_description
1 polymer ?
#
loop_
_entity_poly.entity_id
_entity_poly.type
_entity_poly.pdbx_seq_one_letter_code
_entity_poly.pdbx_strand_id
1 'polypeptide(L)'
;GSDSDDNDSLTAASRNDAEGDARYLCKSMLNSDEFLKEADIFALGASIYELARGTPLPTNGSEWHEIRAGNLSGLGQFSAEFQELLHSMMAPDPKSRPRAFDLLQQLNSNRQSEAHMQIRDYESEIYSLRE
;
A
#
# COMPACT_ATOMS: atom_id res chain seq x y z
N GLY A 1 46.44 33.57 -16.03
CA GLY A 1 45.00 33.81 -16.11
C GLY A 1 44.32 32.58 -15.61
N SER A 2 43.94 32.63 -14.34
CA SER A 2 42.83 31.91 -13.69
C SER A 2 41.58 31.86 -14.59
N ASP A 3 40.63 30.94 -14.50
CA ASP A 3 40.42 29.77 -13.65
C ASP A 3 39.22 29.02 -14.27
N SER A 4 39.26 27.69 -14.21
CA SER A 4 38.13 26.79 -13.94
C SER A 4 36.94 26.73 -14.91
N ASP A 5 37.05 25.77 -15.83
CA ASP A 5 35.96 24.83 -16.14
C ASP A 5 35.53 24.15 -14.83
N ASP A 6 34.25 24.22 -14.44
CA ASP A 6 33.53 23.26 -13.57
C ASP A 6 32.19 23.86 -13.10
N ASN A 7 31.14 23.76 -13.93
CA ASN A 7 29.76 23.95 -13.43
C ASN A 7 28.72 23.20 -14.28
N ASP A 8 28.73 21.87 -14.23
CA ASP A 8 27.60 21.08 -14.76
C ASP A 8 27.34 19.78 -13.99
N SER A 9 27.38 19.80 -12.65
CA SER A 9 27.14 18.56 -11.87
C SER A 9 26.32 18.73 -10.57
N LEU A 10 25.59 19.83 -10.39
CA LEU A 10 24.82 20.08 -9.16
C LEU A 10 23.29 19.98 -9.31
N THR A 11 22.75 19.62 -10.48
CA THR A 11 21.29 19.68 -10.74
C THR A 11 20.57 18.33 -10.70
N ALA A 12 21.28 17.20 -10.73
CA ALA A 12 20.66 15.86 -10.77
C ALA A 12 20.47 15.22 -9.39
N ALA A 13 21.42 15.38 -8.47
CA ALA A 13 21.37 14.74 -7.15
C ALA A 13 20.22 15.28 -6.26
N SER A 14 19.90 16.58 -6.38
CA SER A 14 18.90 17.23 -5.53
C SER A 14 17.43 16.84 -5.82
N ARG A 15 17.13 16.23 -6.99
CA ARG A 15 15.77 15.76 -7.30
C ARG A 15 15.49 14.37 -6.72
N ASN A 16 16.50 13.50 -6.68
CA ASN A 16 16.34 12.12 -6.23
C ASN A 16 16.07 12.02 -4.71
N ASP A 17 16.62 12.96 -3.93
CA ASP A 17 16.41 12.97 -2.47
C ASP A 17 15.02 13.49 -2.06
N ALA A 18 14.33 14.20 -2.95
CA ALA A 18 13.00 14.75 -2.71
C ALA A 18 11.85 13.76 -3.03
N GLU A 19 12.14 12.73 -3.83
CA GLU A 19 11.14 11.81 -4.38
C GLU A 19 10.81 10.62 -3.45
N GLY A 20 11.52 10.49 -2.32
CA GLY A 20 11.34 9.39 -1.38
C GLY A 20 12.00 8.08 -1.83
N ASP A 21 11.80 7.00 -1.05
CA ASP A 21 12.41 5.70 -1.35
C ASP A 21 11.68 4.98 -2.50
N ALA A 22 12.43 4.63 -3.54
CA ALA A 22 11.94 4.01 -4.78
C ALA A 22 11.10 2.74 -4.55
N ARG A 23 11.32 2.01 -3.45
CA ARG A 23 10.56 0.80 -3.07
C ARG A 23 9.12 1.07 -2.72
N TYR A 24 8.81 2.28 -2.25
CA TYR A 24 7.46 2.69 -1.82
C TYR A 24 6.86 3.75 -2.75
N LEU A 25 7.61 4.22 -3.74
CA LEU A 25 7.16 5.22 -4.71
C LEU A 25 6.20 4.62 -5.76
N CYS A 26 5.10 5.32 -6.02
CA CYS A 26 4.13 4.97 -7.06
C CYS A 26 4.47 5.65 -8.40
N LYS A 27 4.04 5.07 -9.53
CA LYS A 27 4.35 5.58 -10.89
C LYS A 27 3.85 7.01 -11.14
N SER A 28 2.77 7.43 -10.48
CA SER A 28 2.21 8.78 -10.67
C SER A 28 3.13 9.87 -10.12
N MET A 29 3.82 9.60 -9.01
CA MET A 29 4.71 10.57 -8.37
C MET A 29 6.00 10.83 -9.16
N LEU A 30 6.37 9.91 -10.07
CA LEU A 30 7.45 10.12 -11.05
C LEU A 30 7.11 11.16 -12.14
N ASN A 31 5.82 11.45 -12.34
CA ASN A 31 5.34 12.27 -13.45
C ASN A 31 4.64 13.56 -13.00
N SER A 32 3.96 13.55 -11.84
CA SER A 32 3.34 14.73 -11.24
C SER A 32 3.03 14.57 -9.75
N ASP A 33 3.04 15.68 -9.02
CA ASP A 33 2.63 15.77 -7.61
C ASP A 33 1.10 15.89 -7.45
N GLU A 34 0.32 15.48 -8.45
CA GLU A 34 -1.14 15.69 -8.46
C GLU A 34 -1.88 14.78 -7.45
N PHE A 35 -1.27 13.66 -7.06
CA PHE A 35 -1.91 12.58 -6.29
C PHE A 35 -1.13 12.22 -5.02
N LEU A 36 -0.72 13.21 -4.23
CA LEU A 36 0.11 13.00 -3.03
C LEU A 36 -0.58 12.10 -1.98
N LYS A 37 -1.88 12.30 -1.73
CA LYS A 37 -2.62 11.50 -0.74
C LYS A 37 -2.73 10.05 -1.18
N GLU A 38 -3.00 9.83 -2.45
CA GLU A 38 -3.09 8.51 -3.07
C GLU A 38 -1.69 7.85 -3.14
N ALA A 39 -0.63 8.64 -3.27
CA ALA A 39 0.75 8.17 -3.17
C ALA A 39 1.06 7.68 -1.75
N ASP A 40 0.63 8.38 -0.70
CA ASP A 40 0.75 7.91 0.69
C ASP A 40 0.03 6.57 0.91
N ILE A 41 -1.16 6.40 0.32
CA ILE A 41 -1.91 5.14 0.37
C ILE A 41 -1.16 4.01 -0.33
N PHE A 42 -0.56 4.28 -1.48
CA PHE A 42 0.28 3.30 -2.15
C PHE A 42 1.51 2.93 -1.31
N ALA A 43 2.20 3.91 -0.72
CA ALA A 43 3.38 3.69 0.10
C ALA A 43 3.06 2.86 1.35
N LEU A 44 1.91 3.12 1.98
CA LEU A 44 1.39 2.30 3.08
C LEU A 44 1.08 0.87 2.60
N GLY A 45 0.42 0.71 1.46
CA GLY A 45 0.13 -0.60 0.86
C GLY A 45 1.41 -1.37 0.56
N ALA A 46 2.41 -0.72 -0.03
CA ALA A 46 3.72 -1.30 -0.31
C ALA A 46 4.43 -1.76 0.98
N SER A 47 4.37 -0.95 2.04
CA SER A 47 4.94 -1.31 3.35
C SER A 47 4.28 -2.56 3.93
N ILE A 48 2.95 -2.64 3.88
CA ILE A 48 2.20 -3.82 4.34
C ILE A 48 2.50 -5.03 3.46
N TYR A 49 2.60 -4.85 2.15
CA TYR A 49 2.93 -5.91 1.21
C TYR A 49 4.32 -6.49 1.47
N GLU A 50 5.32 -5.64 1.74
CA GLU A 50 6.67 -6.06 2.13
C GLU A 50 6.65 -6.94 3.40
N LEU A 51 5.89 -6.52 4.41
CA LEU A 51 5.73 -7.27 5.66
C LEU A 51 5.02 -8.60 5.43
N ALA A 52 3.97 -8.61 4.60
CA ALA A 52 3.18 -9.80 4.29
C ALA A 52 4.00 -10.87 3.54
N ARG A 53 4.86 -10.46 2.61
CA ARG A 53 5.74 -11.36 1.86
C ARG A 53 7.01 -11.76 2.63
N GLY A 54 7.42 -10.97 3.63
CA GLY A 54 8.61 -11.23 4.45
C GLY A 54 9.95 -11.03 3.74
N THR A 55 9.95 -10.40 2.56
CA THR A 55 11.15 -10.14 1.75
C THR A 55 11.13 -8.70 1.25
N PRO A 56 12.29 -8.00 1.18
CA PRO A 56 12.34 -6.61 0.74
C PRO A 56 11.78 -6.39 -0.66
N LEU A 57 11.16 -5.22 -0.87
CA LEU A 57 10.70 -4.82 -2.19
C LEU A 57 11.88 -4.47 -3.11
N PRO A 58 11.77 -4.74 -4.42
CA PRO A 58 12.77 -4.33 -5.39
C PRO A 58 12.83 -2.79 -5.47
N THR A 59 14.01 -2.25 -5.75
CA THR A 59 14.20 -0.80 -5.99
C THR A 59 13.98 -0.41 -7.45
N ASN A 60 14.08 -1.38 -8.38
CA ASN A 60 13.88 -1.20 -9.82
C ASN A 60 13.64 -2.55 -10.53
N GLY A 61 13.53 -2.56 -11.86
CA GLY A 61 13.44 -3.77 -12.67
C GLY A 61 12.02 -4.30 -12.89
N SER A 62 11.90 -5.51 -13.45
CA SER A 62 10.62 -6.09 -13.88
C SER A 62 9.65 -6.26 -12.71
N GLU A 63 10.10 -6.85 -11.60
CA GLU A 63 9.27 -7.05 -10.40
C GLU A 63 8.77 -5.71 -9.85
N TRP A 64 9.61 -4.68 -9.85
CA TRP A 64 9.19 -3.33 -9.47
C TRP A 64 8.05 -2.85 -10.36
N HIS A 65 8.18 -2.99 -11.68
CA HIS A 65 7.12 -2.58 -12.62
C HIS A 65 5.83 -3.38 -12.48
N GLU A 66 5.91 -4.67 -12.18
CA GLU A 66 4.77 -5.57 -11.96
C GLU A 66 3.99 -5.18 -10.71
N ILE A 67 4.67 -4.91 -9.60
CA ILE A 67 4.03 -4.44 -8.37
C ILE A 67 3.26 -3.14 -8.63
N ARG A 68 3.84 -2.20 -9.39
CA ARG A 68 3.18 -0.94 -9.78
C ARG A 68 2.13 -1.11 -10.89
N ALA A 69 2.01 -2.31 -11.48
CA ALA A 69 0.93 -2.67 -12.38
C ALA A 69 -0.24 -3.35 -11.63
N GLY A 70 -0.14 -3.50 -10.30
CA GLY A 70 -1.15 -4.15 -9.46
C GLY A 70 -0.97 -5.66 -9.33
N ASN A 71 0.11 -6.21 -9.88
CA ASN A 71 0.41 -7.64 -9.82
C ASN A 71 1.12 -7.97 -8.51
N LEU A 72 0.35 -8.24 -7.46
CA LEU A 72 0.85 -8.65 -6.15
C LEU A 72 0.84 -10.19 -6.09
N SER A 73 1.96 -10.79 -5.71
CA SER A 73 2.12 -12.24 -5.57
C SER A 73 2.50 -12.63 -4.14
N GLY A 74 2.39 -13.91 -3.78
CA GLY A 74 2.80 -14.38 -2.45
C GLY A 74 1.83 -14.02 -1.32
N LEU A 75 0.54 -13.77 -1.64
CA LEU A 75 -0.50 -13.45 -0.67
C LEU A 75 -1.53 -14.57 -0.44
N GLY A 76 -1.38 -15.74 -1.08
CA GLY A 76 -2.39 -16.80 -1.06
C GLY A 76 -2.68 -17.41 0.32
N GLN A 77 -1.84 -17.15 1.31
CA GLN A 77 -2.00 -17.56 2.70
C GLN A 77 -2.87 -16.59 3.54
N PHE A 78 -3.17 -15.40 3.02
CA PHE A 78 -3.99 -14.40 3.69
C PHE A 78 -5.45 -14.46 3.24
N SER A 79 -6.36 -13.87 4.02
CA SER A 79 -7.78 -13.83 3.68
C SER A 79 -8.04 -13.07 2.38
N ALA A 80 -9.15 -13.38 1.70
CA ALA A 80 -9.53 -12.69 0.47
C ALA A 80 -9.71 -11.19 0.70
N GLU A 81 -10.29 -10.81 1.84
CA GLU A 81 -10.52 -9.43 2.23
C GLU A 81 -9.21 -8.66 2.40
N PHE A 82 -8.18 -9.29 2.97
CA PHE A 82 -6.86 -8.68 3.09
C PHE A 82 -6.18 -8.51 1.73
N GLN A 83 -6.29 -9.51 0.85
CA GLN A 83 -5.75 -9.44 -0.52
C GLN A 83 -6.41 -8.31 -1.30
N GLU A 84 -7.75 -8.23 -1.28
CA GLU A 84 -8.53 -7.18 -1.94
C GLU A 84 -8.19 -5.79 -1.40
N LEU A 85 -8.07 -5.66 -0.07
CA LEU A 85 -7.64 -4.42 0.57
C LEU A 85 -6.29 -3.96 0.03
N LEU A 86 -5.30 -4.86 -0.02
CA LEU A 86 -3.95 -4.54 -0.46
C LEU A 86 -3.90 -4.17 -1.95
N HIS A 87 -4.64 -4.89 -2.80
CA HIS A 87 -4.81 -4.55 -4.21
C HIS A 87 -5.45 -3.17 -4.40
N SER A 88 -6.45 -2.81 -3.57
CA SER A 88 -7.10 -1.50 -3.65
C SER A 88 -6.15 -0.37 -3.27
N MET A 89 -5.32 -0.56 -2.24
CA MET A 89 -4.34 0.45 -1.79
C MET A 89 -3.22 0.64 -2.82
N MET A 90 -2.82 -0.43 -3.51
CA MET A 90 -1.75 -0.42 -4.51
C MET A 90 -2.26 -0.32 -5.95
N ALA A 91 -3.49 0.16 -6.16
CA ALA A 91 -4.09 0.28 -7.49
C ALA A 91 -3.21 1.15 -8.43
N PRO A 92 -3.03 0.75 -9.71
CA PRO A 92 -2.20 1.50 -10.65
C PRO A 92 -2.72 2.93 -10.87
N ASP A 93 -4.04 3.08 -11.02
CA ASP A 93 -4.70 4.37 -11.09
C ASP A 93 -4.83 4.97 -9.66
N PRO A 94 -4.23 6.14 -9.38
CA PRO A 94 -4.32 6.77 -8.07
C PRO A 94 -5.75 7.02 -7.62
N LYS A 95 -6.65 7.40 -8.55
CA LYS A 95 -8.05 7.72 -8.23
C LYS A 95 -8.87 6.51 -7.80
N SER A 96 -8.39 5.32 -8.13
CA SER A 96 -9.00 4.05 -7.72
C SER A 96 -8.56 3.63 -6.30
N ARG A 97 -7.57 4.31 -5.70
CA ARG A 97 -7.12 4.01 -4.34
C ARG A 97 -8.11 4.59 -3.32
N PRO A 98 -8.40 3.86 -2.22
CA PRO A 98 -9.26 4.37 -1.16
C PRO A 98 -8.59 5.51 -0.42
N ARG A 99 -9.37 6.43 0.18
CA ARG A 99 -8.79 7.43 1.08
C ARG A 99 -8.47 6.78 2.43
N ALA A 100 -7.54 7.37 3.18
CA ALA A 100 -7.20 6.89 4.52
C ALA A 100 -8.41 6.79 5.46
N PHE A 101 -9.36 7.72 5.33
CA PHE A 101 -10.61 7.69 6.08
C PHE A 101 -11.48 6.48 5.73
N ASP A 102 -11.58 6.14 4.45
CA ASP A 102 -12.41 5.02 3.98
C ASP A 102 -11.82 3.69 4.48
N LEU A 103 -10.49 3.56 4.49
CA LEU A 103 -9.78 2.41 5.08
C LEU A 103 -10.11 2.24 6.57
N LEU A 104 -10.04 3.32 7.35
CA LEU A 104 -10.37 3.27 8.78
C LEU A 104 -11.82 2.87 9.02
N GLN A 105 -12.74 3.38 8.20
CA GLN A 105 -14.16 3.03 8.30
C GLN A 105 -14.39 1.54 8.02
N GLN A 106 -13.81 1.02 6.94
CA GLN A 106 -13.90 -0.40 6.57
C GLN A 106 -13.37 -1.31 7.69
N LEU A 107 -12.19 -1.01 8.24
CA LEU A 107 -11.59 -1.79 9.32
C LEU A 107 -12.44 -1.76 10.60
N ASN A 108 -13.04 -0.62 10.92
CA ASN A 108 -13.94 -0.52 12.07
C ASN A 108 -15.22 -1.33 11.86
N SER A 109 -15.81 -1.30 10.67
CA SER A 109 -16.96 -2.12 10.33
C SER A 109 -16.65 -3.62 10.43
N ASN A 110 -15.49 -4.06 9.94
CA ASN A 110 -15.08 -5.45 10.02
C ASN A 110 -14.96 -5.92 11.48
N ARG A 111 -14.32 -5.13 12.35
CA ARG A 111 -14.20 -5.46 13.78
C ARG A 111 -15.55 -5.54 14.50
N GLN A 112 -16.50 -4.68 14.15
CA GLN A 112 -17.84 -4.72 14.73
C GLN A 112 -18.62 -5.96 14.27
N SER A 113 -18.50 -6.33 12.99
CA SER A 113 -19.12 -7.54 12.45
C SER A 113 -18.61 -8.81 13.14
N GLU A 114 -17.31 -8.90 13.40
CA GLU A 114 -16.70 -10.02 14.14
C GLU A 114 -17.25 -10.13 15.58
N ALA A 115 -17.29 -9.02 16.31
CA ALA A 115 -17.83 -8.98 17.66
C ALA A 115 -19.32 -9.38 17.71
N HIS A 116 -20.12 -8.90 16.74
CA HIS A 116 -21.52 -9.27 16.61
C HIS A 116 -21.72 -10.76 16.26
N MET A 117 -20.89 -11.32 15.37
CA MET A 117 -20.95 -12.76 15.06
C MET A 117 -20.64 -13.60 16.29
N GLN A 118 -19.60 -13.24 17.04
CA GLN A 118 -19.23 -13.97 18.25
C GLN A 118 -20.33 -13.95 19.32
N ILE A 119 -21.00 -12.82 19.53
CA ILE A 119 -22.15 -12.72 20.44
C ILE A 119 -23.28 -13.65 19.98
N ARG A 120 -23.62 -13.64 18.68
CA ARG A 120 -24.68 -14.47 18.11
C ARG A 120 -24.40 -15.97 18.29
N ASP A 121 -23.16 -16.38 18.08
CA ASP A 121 -22.73 -17.77 18.24
C ASP A 121 -22.87 -18.22 19.70
N TYR A 122 -22.44 -17.39 20.66
CA TYR A 122 -22.63 -17.66 22.09
C TYR A 122 -24.11 -17.74 22.48
N GLU A 123 -24.95 -16.85 21.96
CA GLU A 123 -26.40 -16.91 22.23
C GLU A 123 -26.97 -18.24 21.70
N SER A 124 -26.62 -18.64 20.48
CA SER A 124 -27.06 -19.91 19.89
C SER A 124 -26.64 -21.13 20.72
N GLU A 125 -25.43 -21.13 21.27
CA GLU A 125 -24.94 -22.20 22.15
C GLU A 125 -25.69 -22.23 23.49
N ILE A 126 -25.96 -21.07 24.10
CA ILE A 126 -26.74 -21.00 25.34
C ILE A 126 -28.17 -21.51 25.11
N TYR A 127 -28.79 -21.18 23.98
CA TYR A 127 -30.13 -21.65 23.66
C TYR A 127 -30.18 -23.17 23.46
N SER A 128 -29.20 -23.76 22.79
CA SER A 128 -29.17 -25.22 22.58
C SER A 128 -28.86 -26.02 23.85
N LEU A 129 -28.19 -25.43 24.85
CA LEU A 129 -27.93 -26.06 26.16
C LEU A 129 -29.13 -26.02 27.12
N ARG A 130 -30.19 -25.29 26.77
CA ARG A 130 -31.42 -25.17 27.58
C ARG A 130 -32.54 -26.11 27.13
N GLU A 131 -32.34 -26.86 26.06
CA GLU A 131 -33.19 -27.96 25.58
C GLU A 131 -32.62 -29.32 25.99
#